data_AF-A0A914LTR9-F1
#
_entry.id   AF-A0A914LTR9-F1
#
_cell.length_a   1.000
_cell.length_b   1.000
_cell.length_c   1.000
_cell.angle_alpha   90.00
_cell.angle_beta   90.00
_cell.angle_gamma   90.00
#
_symmetry.space_group_name_H-M   'P 1'
#
loop_
_entity.id
_entity.type
_entity.pdbx_description
1 polymer ?
#
loop_
_entity_poly.entity_id
_entity_poly.type
_entity_poly.pdbx_seq_one_letter_code
_entity_poly.pdbx_strand_id
1 'polypeptide(L)'
;MAKFRLRVRGSKAFKPSNGSSSSNSKVTKHRSVAKSKRLIDISSLGSMNDGLKTIEDDDDKAFDEHLPIHQMSLKENVRQRSEEITLRSIEHSKVPLESLNQTRFSKHDQLLWKMLPSSILFSCSRDYRTILPMFVPVLGAALNEPEYCCISLASIRAALQIDKENDLKIMKRYAKNFFPILFSIYTNGVEDLFAENKPITKVDPNAVHQSTLATIRLYMHTIPKSLLKQYIALASTKLNDQEIISEQKILLVDILTAMCIAADVDDLQTIFNSITPWFDSHERPQKKAYRLLAQIYHRINEDDLKSFFANNKPFLKEIISSGYEKIQCCSLPWRLAIYRNVLSSINLFDKLVEFCDLIYNEILDHLNNVNSKSTRQQSANCLTEMIEKLLRLWSTEENSYKPSPLDTYFCRLFVTVKKRSKDNVNKLCCALIALNILTRKHMRNLSSAALVTQLIGCVSEILDSVKEASVRLLAIRLMRTACSKMQPFMFNQFKNIILTAVFSQPIDSSTVRTRKANSLLLDQLIDILGIEELFSFVRSSANSTAIWIKMLKNSDKMRRRKYRRKTVGKNRSYSGIKKFTTKSFGKLEI
;
A
#
# COMPACT_ATOMS: atom_id res chain seq x y z
N MET A 1 -89.53 -5.13 -23.71
CA MET A 1 -88.75 -4.03 -23.08
C MET A 1 -87.50 -3.79 -23.91
N ALA A 2 -87.19 -2.52 -24.16
CA ALA A 2 -86.41 -2.05 -25.28
C ALA A 2 -84.95 -1.67 -24.92
N LYS A 3 -84.14 -1.54 -25.99
CA LYS A 3 -82.96 -0.67 -26.18
C LYS A 3 -81.57 -1.13 -25.69
N PHE A 4 -80.79 -1.65 -26.66
CA PHE A 4 -79.64 -0.97 -27.29
C PHE A 4 -78.95 0.22 -26.55
N ARG A 5 -77.61 0.18 -26.47
CA ARG A 5 -76.58 1.20 -26.89
C ARG A 5 -75.35 1.15 -25.95
N LEU A 6 -74.14 0.84 -26.42
CA LEU A 6 -73.15 1.67 -27.15
C LEU A 6 -72.47 2.80 -26.34
N ARG A 7 -71.12 2.68 -26.23
CA ARG A 7 -70.04 3.71 -26.09
C ARG A 7 -70.08 4.63 -24.85
N VAL A 8 -68.97 4.99 -24.21
CA VAL A 8 -67.91 5.90 -24.72
C VAL A 8 -66.60 5.77 -23.90
N ARG A 9 -65.47 6.02 -24.58
CA ARG A 9 -64.10 6.21 -24.06
C ARG A 9 -64.01 7.30 -22.98
N GLY A 10 -63.26 7.04 -21.91
CA GLY A 10 -62.76 8.06 -20.99
C GLY A 10 -61.24 7.95 -20.81
N SER A 11 -60.50 8.67 -21.63
CA SER A 11 -59.08 8.95 -21.42
C SER A 11 -58.91 9.84 -20.19
N LYS A 12 -57.99 9.54 -19.26
CA LYS A 12 -57.12 10.55 -18.62
C LYS A 12 -56.01 9.88 -17.82
N ALA A 13 -54.82 10.39 -18.10
CA ALA A 13 -53.54 10.01 -17.53
C ALA A 13 -53.45 10.34 -16.03
N PHE A 14 -52.82 9.46 -15.26
CA PHE A 14 -52.28 9.80 -13.96
C PHE A 14 -50.75 9.64 -14.00
N LYS A 15 -50.07 10.79 -14.09
CA LYS A 15 -48.63 10.93 -13.82
C LYS A 15 -48.45 10.87 -12.30
N PRO A 16 -47.53 10.06 -11.74
CA PRO A 16 -46.96 10.39 -10.45
C PRO A 16 -45.88 11.45 -10.65
N SER A 17 -46.02 12.49 -9.84
CA SER A 17 -45.25 13.71 -9.76
C SER A 17 -43.77 13.50 -9.46
N ASN A 18 -42.97 14.41 -10.02
CA ASN A 18 -41.61 14.70 -9.58
C ASN A 18 -41.64 15.19 -8.13
N GLY A 19 -41.15 14.35 -7.22
CA GLY A 19 -40.79 14.72 -5.86
C GLY A 19 -39.28 14.84 -5.75
N SER A 20 -38.79 16.07 -5.81
CA SER A 20 -37.44 16.46 -5.40
C SER A 20 -37.19 16.09 -3.93
N SER A 21 -36.12 15.37 -3.66
CA SER A 21 -35.58 15.24 -2.30
C SER A 21 -34.05 15.19 -2.37
N SER A 22 -33.48 16.35 -2.03
CA SER A 22 -32.27 16.53 -1.25
C SER A 22 -31.16 15.48 -1.38
N SER A 23 -30.13 15.91 -2.10
CA SER A 23 -28.72 15.56 -1.95
C SER A 23 -28.31 15.09 -0.54
N ASN A 24 -28.17 13.78 -0.38
CA ASN A 24 -27.58 13.19 0.81
C ASN A 24 -26.03 13.33 0.74
N SER A 25 -25.50 14.41 1.31
CA SER A 25 -24.08 14.83 1.27
C SER A 25 -23.11 13.93 2.07
N LYS A 26 -23.60 12.87 2.72
CA LYS A 26 -22.79 11.94 3.53
C LYS A 26 -22.19 10.78 2.73
N VAL A 27 -22.73 10.44 1.56
CA VAL A 27 -22.25 9.30 0.74
C VAL A 27 -21.13 9.71 -0.23
N THR A 28 -21.01 10.99 -0.56
CA THR A 28 -19.96 11.52 -1.44
C THR A 28 -18.62 11.78 -0.72
N LYS A 29 -18.60 11.89 0.62
CA LYS A 29 -17.35 12.05 1.41
C LYS A 29 -16.51 10.77 1.51
N HIS A 30 -17.13 9.58 1.51
CA HIS A 30 -16.35 8.33 1.54
C HIS A 30 -15.69 7.99 0.19
N ARG A 31 -16.17 8.56 -0.93
CA ARG A 31 -15.62 8.30 -2.27
C ARG A 31 -14.44 9.21 -2.61
N SER A 32 -14.33 10.39 -2.00
CA SER A 32 -13.16 11.28 -2.14
C SER A 32 -11.97 10.83 -1.27
N VAL A 33 -12.22 10.31 -0.07
CA VAL A 33 -11.17 9.76 0.81
C VAL A 33 -10.50 8.51 0.22
N ALA A 34 -11.24 7.68 -0.51
CA ALA A 34 -10.69 6.50 -1.19
C ALA A 34 -9.85 6.81 -2.44
N LYS A 35 -9.98 8.01 -3.03
CA LYS A 35 -9.14 8.48 -4.14
C LYS A 35 -7.84 9.13 -3.67
N SER A 36 -7.86 9.82 -2.52
CA SER A 36 -6.65 10.42 -1.92
C SER A 36 -5.64 9.35 -1.42
N LYS A 37 -6.11 8.19 -0.95
CA LYS A 37 -5.24 7.06 -0.53
C LYS A 37 -4.54 6.29 -1.66
N ARG A 38 -4.72 6.67 -2.93
CA ARG A 38 -4.06 6.03 -4.09
C ARG A 38 -2.91 6.84 -4.69
N LEU A 39 -2.56 7.99 -4.10
CA LEU A 39 -1.47 8.85 -4.57
C LEU A 39 -0.22 8.78 -3.68
N ILE A 40 -0.13 7.79 -2.79
CA ILE A 40 1.08 7.51 -2.02
C ILE A 40 1.37 6.00 -2.13
N ASP A 41 1.77 5.59 -3.32
CA ASP A 41 2.49 4.33 -3.57
C ASP A 41 3.87 4.75 -4.09
N ILE A 42 4.78 5.08 -3.17
CA ILE A 42 6.22 5.18 -3.48
C ILE A 42 6.76 3.75 -3.34
N SER A 43 6.58 2.96 -4.39
CA SER A 43 7.25 1.66 -4.58
C SER A 43 7.53 1.38 -6.06
N SER A 44 7.88 2.43 -6.80
CA SER A 44 8.45 2.29 -8.15
C SER A 44 9.34 3.48 -8.46
N LEU A 45 10.61 3.39 -8.10
CA LEU A 45 11.73 4.10 -8.73
C LEU A 45 13.02 3.52 -8.12
N GLY A 46 13.55 2.53 -8.84
CA GLY A 46 14.78 1.82 -8.51
C GLY A 46 15.14 0.98 -9.72
N SER A 47 15.80 1.62 -10.70
CA SER A 47 16.59 1.00 -11.76
C SER A 47 16.94 2.07 -12.80
N MET A 48 18.11 2.69 -12.68
CA MET A 48 19.00 2.93 -13.82
C MET A 48 20.37 3.46 -13.35
N ASN A 49 21.35 2.56 -13.47
CA ASN A 49 22.81 2.65 -13.66
C ASN A 49 23.60 3.89 -13.24
N ASP A 50 24.69 3.75 -12.48
CA ASP A 50 25.99 3.16 -12.82
C ASP A 50 26.80 4.03 -13.80
N GLY A 51 27.84 4.70 -13.28
CA GLY A 51 28.76 5.52 -14.07
C GLY A 51 29.58 6.56 -13.27
N LEU A 52 30.86 6.24 -13.07
CA LEU A 52 32.04 7.12 -12.90
C LEU A 52 32.47 7.65 -11.51
N LYS A 53 33.47 6.94 -10.97
CA LYS A 53 34.87 7.38 -10.68
C LYS A 53 35.14 8.62 -9.79
N THR A 54 35.70 8.32 -8.61
CA THR A 54 36.92 8.89 -7.97
C THR A 54 37.39 10.28 -8.42
N ILE A 55 37.31 11.28 -7.53
CA ILE A 55 38.33 12.31 -7.30
C ILE A 55 38.34 12.65 -5.80
N GLU A 56 39.55 12.66 -5.24
CA GLU A 56 39.91 12.99 -3.87
C GLU A 56 39.83 14.50 -3.54
N ASP A 57 39.75 14.74 -2.23
CA ASP A 57 40.33 15.83 -1.44
C ASP A 57 39.74 17.25 -1.38
N ASP A 58 39.83 17.70 -0.11
CA ASP A 58 40.05 19.04 0.40
C ASP A 58 38.93 20.08 0.32
N ASP A 59 38.24 20.25 1.45
CA ASP A 59 38.11 21.55 2.13
C ASP A 59 37.40 21.39 3.49
N ASP A 60 38.14 20.87 4.48
CA ASP A 60 37.89 21.14 5.90
C ASP A 60 38.90 22.21 6.34
N LYS A 61 38.44 23.45 6.57
CA LYS A 61 39.02 24.35 7.58
C LYS A 61 38.18 25.62 7.81
N ALA A 62 38.10 25.95 9.10
CA ALA A 62 37.73 27.23 9.71
C ALA A 62 36.24 27.61 9.70
N PHE A 63 35.55 27.36 10.82
CA PHE A 63 35.14 28.44 11.74
C PHE A 63 34.81 27.85 13.12
N ASP A 64 35.57 28.32 14.10
CA ASP A 64 35.43 28.17 15.55
C ASP A 64 33.99 28.45 16.03
N GLU A 65 33.36 27.66 16.91
CA GLU A 65 33.63 27.34 18.32
C GLU A 65 32.60 28.08 19.21
N HIS A 66 32.01 27.33 20.14
CA HIS A 66 31.14 27.75 21.25
C HIS A 66 29.71 28.28 20.97
N LEU A 67 28.73 27.40 21.19
CA LEU A 67 27.47 27.76 21.84
C LEU A 67 27.09 26.64 22.85
N PRO A 68 26.76 26.97 24.10
CA PRO A 68 26.57 25.99 25.16
C PRO A 68 25.28 25.20 24.97
N ILE A 69 25.41 23.88 25.11
CA ILE A 69 24.30 22.93 25.22
C ILE A 69 23.61 23.20 26.56
N HIS A 70 22.51 23.95 26.55
CA HIS A 70 21.65 24.03 27.72
C HIS A 70 20.66 22.85 27.75
N GLN A 71 20.73 22.15 28.87
CA GLN A 71 19.77 21.17 29.37
C GLN A 71 18.33 21.63 29.16
N MET A 72 17.49 20.76 28.58
CA MET A 72 16.05 20.86 28.73
C MET A 72 15.56 19.56 29.37
N SER A 73 15.55 19.58 30.70
CA SER A 73 14.63 18.80 31.52
C SER A 73 13.50 19.71 32.01
N LEU A 74 12.40 19.06 32.31
CA LEU A 74 11.04 19.49 32.59
C LEU A 74 10.87 20.70 33.54
N LYS A 75 9.85 21.51 33.19
CA LYS A 75 9.02 22.35 34.06
C LYS A 75 9.75 23.29 35.03
N GLU A 76 9.97 24.53 34.60
CA GLU A 76 9.69 25.80 35.31
C GLU A 76 10.36 26.96 34.55
N ASN A 77 9.84 28.19 34.67
CA ASN A 77 10.39 29.45 34.14
C ASN A 77 9.92 29.98 32.78
N VAL A 78 8.60 30.10 32.57
CA VAL A 78 8.03 30.91 31.46
C VAL A 78 7.65 32.36 31.88
N ARG A 79 7.80 32.75 33.14
CA ARG A 79 7.31 34.07 33.61
C ARG A 79 8.34 35.18 33.86
N GLN A 80 9.64 34.93 33.77
CA GLN A 80 10.66 35.96 34.11
C GLN A 80 11.46 36.53 32.93
N ARG A 81 11.29 36.03 31.70
CA ARG A 81 12.11 36.46 30.54
C ARG A 81 11.55 37.62 29.71
N SER A 82 10.42 38.19 30.08
CA SER A 82 9.73 39.22 29.28
C SER A 82 10.04 40.67 29.66
N GLU A 83 10.79 40.95 30.72
CA GLU A 83 10.94 42.34 31.22
C GLU A 83 12.36 42.94 31.14
N GLU A 84 13.41 42.17 30.81
CA GLU A 84 14.79 42.65 30.98
C GLU A 84 15.53 43.13 29.71
N ILE A 85 14.90 43.16 28.53
CA ILE A 85 15.58 43.53 27.27
C ILE A 85 15.17 44.91 26.73
N THR A 86 14.24 45.63 27.38
CA THR A 86 13.63 46.84 26.81
C THR A 86 14.42 48.15 26.99
N LEU A 87 15.65 48.15 27.52
CA LEU A 87 16.39 49.40 27.73
C LEU A 87 17.89 49.26 27.44
N ARG A 88 18.26 49.36 26.15
CA ARG A 88 19.46 50.09 25.69
C ARG A 88 19.43 50.25 24.16
N SER A 89 19.28 51.50 23.76
CA SER A 89 18.98 51.99 22.42
C SER A 89 20.20 52.12 21.50
N ILE A 90 20.00 51.72 20.24
CA ILE A 90 20.30 52.43 18.96
C ILE A 90 21.78 52.60 18.54
N GLU A 91 22.16 52.08 17.36
CA GLU A 91 22.48 52.86 16.14
C GLU A 91 22.83 51.98 14.91
N HIS A 92 22.36 52.44 13.74
CA HIS A 92 22.68 52.07 12.35
C HIS A 92 21.89 50.95 11.59
N SER A 93 20.90 51.46 10.85
CA SER A 93 20.37 51.02 9.54
C SER A 93 20.09 49.54 9.30
N LYS A 94 18.88 49.09 9.66
CA LYS A 94 18.20 47.97 8.99
C LYS A 94 16.71 48.28 8.88
N VAL A 95 16.18 48.07 7.68
CA VAL A 95 14.73 48.03 7.41
C VAL A 95 14.11 47.00 8.37
N PRO A 96 13.02 47.30 9.10
CA PRO A 96 12.58 46.45 10.20
C PRO A 96 11.87 45.20 9.69
N LEU A 97 12.41 44.03 10.03
CA LEU A 97 11.77 42.72 9.88
C LEU A 97 10.70 42.44 10.98
N GLU A 98 10.28 43.47 11.72
CA GLU A 98 9.38 43.37 12.88
C GLU A 98 7.89 43.43 12.52
N SER A 99 7.53 43.68 11.26
CA SER A 99 6.13 43.82 10.84
C SER A 99 5.40 42.49 10.53
N LEU A 100 6.08 41.34 10.63
CA LEU A 100 5.46 40.02 10.42
C LEU A 100 4.90 39.37 11.69
N ASN A 101 5.15 39.97 12.86
CA ASN A 101 4.70 39.47 14.15
C ASN A 101 3.50 40.25 14.66
N GLN A 102 2.35 40.18 13.97
CA GLN A 102 1.06 40.46 14.62
C GLN A 102 -0.15 40.01 13.78
N THR A 103 -0.86 39.02 14.32
CA THR A 103 -2.32 38.87 14.36
C THR A 103 -3.13 38.76 13.04
N ARG A 104 -3.78 37.60 12.89
CA ARG A 104 -4.94 37.27 12.04
C ARG A 104 -4.71 37.35 10.54
N PHE A 105 -4.21 36.25 10.00
CA PHE A 105 -4.12 35.99 8.57
C PHE A 105 -5.50 35.92 7.90
N SER A 106 -5.66 36.65 6.80
CA SER A 106 -6.89 36.76 6.00
C SER A 106 -7.14 35.51 5.14
N LYS A 107 -8.31 35.40 4.48
CA LYS A 107 -8.61 34.30 3.52
C LYS A 107 -7.57 34.18 2.39
N HIS A 108 -6.85 35.26 2.07
CA HIS A 108 -5.80 35.28 1.05
C HIS A 108 -4.54 34.54 1.53
N ASP A 109 -4.19 34.66 2.81
CA ASP A 109 -3.03 33.99 3.40
C ASP A 109 -3.24 32.47 3.44
N GLN A 110 -4.45 32.02 3.77
CA GLN A 110 -4.80 30.59 3.68
C GLN A 110 -4.71 30.05 2.24
N LEU A 111 -4.92 30.90 1.24
CA LEU A 111 -4.79 30.53 -0.17
C LEU A 111 -3.32 30.46 -0.57
N LEU A 112 -2.49 31.40 -0.10
CA LEU A 112 -1.04 31.41 -0.27
C LEU A 112 -0.38 30.18 0.37
N TRP A 113 -0.78 29.83 1.59
CA TRP A 113 -0.37 28.61 2.27
C TRP A 113 -0.81 27.33 1.55
N LYS A 114 -1.98 27.32 0.92
CA LYS A 114 -2.42 26.15 0.12
C LYS A 114 -1.66 26.00 -1.20
N MET A 115 -1.10 27.08 -1.74
CA MET A 115 -0.28 27.07 -2.95
C MET A 115 1.18 26.68 -2.68
N LEU A 116 1.64 26.76 -1.44
CA LEU A 116 3.02 26.43 -1.04
C LEU A 116 3.41 24.95 -1.29
N PRO A 117 2.60 23.95 -0.89
CA PRO A 117 2.90 22.54 -1.17
C PRO A 117 2.65 22.14 -2.62
N SER A 118 1.75 22.85 -3.32
CA SER A 118 1.64 22.65 -4.76
C SER A 118 2.95 23.13 -5.35
N SER A 119 3.59 22.23 -6.09
CA SER A 119 4.84 22.32 -6.83
C SER A 119 5.24 23.65 -7.49
N ILE A 120 4.39 24.68 -7.49
CA ILE A 120 4.59 26.00 -8.10
C ILE A 120 5.83 26.75 -7.56
N LEU A 121 6.11 26.73 -6.25
CA LEU A 121 7.27 27.46 -5.68
C LEU A 121 8.60 26.72 -5.82
N PHE A 122 8.58 25.39 -5.93
CA PHE A 122 9.78 24.55 -5.88
C PHE A 122 10.02 23.68 -7.13
N SER A 123 9.13 23.72 -8.14
CA SER A 123 9.37 23.14 -9.48
C SER A 123 10.37 23.93 -10.31
N CYS A 124 10.58 25.22 -10.01
CA CYS A 124 11.54 26.06 -10.72
C CYS A 124 12.88 26.06 -10.00
N SER A 125 13.81 25.20 -10.43
CA SER A 125 15.15 25.06 -9.86
C SER A 125 16.00 26.35 -9.79
N ARG A 126 15.70 27.38 -10.59
CA ARG A 126 16.44 28.65 -10.58
C ARG A 126 16.13 29.47 -9.33
N ASP A 127 14.88 29.44 -8.89
CA ASP A 127 14.41 30.22 -7.75
C ASP A 127 14.61 29.48 -6.42
N TYR A 128 14.86 28.17 -6.47
CA TYR A 128 15.07 27.36 -5.28
C TYR A 128 16.16 27.91 -4.35
N ARG A 129 17.28 28.35 -4.90
CA ARG A 129 18.45 28.77 -4.12
C ARG A 129 18.30 30.12 -3.47
N THR A 130 17.54 31.01 -4.10
CA THR A 130 17.29 32.37 -3.63
C THR A 130 16.09 32.40 -2.69
N ILE A 131 15.03 31.65 -3.03
CA ILE A 131 13.76 31.67 -2.32
C ILE A 131 13.77 30.78 -1.08
N LEU A 132 14.33 29.56 -1.14
CA LEU A 132 14.29 28.63 -0.01
C LEU A 132 14.86 29.23 1.29
N PRO A 133 16.03 29.89 1.33
CA PRO A 133 16.55 30.50 2.54
C PRO A 133 15.60 31.50 3.21
N MET A 134 14.80 32.23 2.43
CA MET A 134 13.80 33.17 2.95
C MET A 134 12.61 32.46 3.58
N PHE A 135 12.20 31.32 3.02
CA PHE A 135 11.06 30.55 3.50
C PHE A 135 11.40 29.61 4.66
N VAL A 136 12.66 29.19 4.81
CA VAL A 136 13.05 28.24 5.86
C VAL A 136 12.70 28.71 7.28
N PRO A 137 13.01 29.96 7.69
CA PRO A 137 12.61 30.47 9.01
C PRO A 137 11.08 30.51 9.18
N VAL A 138 10.36 30.92 8.12
CA VAL A 138 8.90 30.99 8.11
C VAL A 138 8.27 29.59 8.26
N LEU A 139 8.80 28.60 7.53
CA LEU A 139 8.39 27.21 7.65
C LEU A 139 8.70 26.64 9.04
N GLY A 140 9.88 26.98 9.60
CA GLY A 140 10.27 26.58 10.96
C GLY A 140 9.31 27.09 12.02
N ALA A 141 8.94 28.39 11.95
CA ALA A 141 7.95 28.98 12.85
C ALA A 141 6.55 28.35 12.63
N ALA A 142 6.13 28.18 11.38
CA ALA A 142 4.83 27.62 11.04
C ALA A 142 4.67 26.13 11.41
N LEU A 143 5.76 25.40 11.65
CA LEU A 143 5.69 24.02 12.16
C LEU A 143 5.17 23.96 13.61
N ASN A 144 5.40 25.01 14.40
CA ASN A 144 4.91 25.12 15.77
C ASN A 144 3.43 25.54 15.84
N GLU A 145 2.85 25.96 14.70
CA GLU A 145 1.45 26.34 14.62
C GLU A 145 0.59 25.18 14.08
N PRO A 146 -0.44 24.72 14.81
CA PRO A 146 -1.21 23.52 14.43
C PRO A 146 -1.97 23.69 13.09
N GLU A 147 -2.36 24.92 12.76
CA GLU A 147 -3.09 25.25 11.53
C GLU A 147 -2.24 25.07 10.27
N TYR A 148 -0.95 25.38 10.35
CA TYR A 148 -0.04 25.38 9.21
C TYR A 148 0.92 24.19 9.21
N CYS A 149 1.10 23.50 10.34
CA CYS A 149 2.04 22.40 10.49
C CYS A 149 1.94 21.35 9.35
N CYS A 150 0.74 20.86 9.02
CA CYS A 150 0.55 19.89 7.92
C CYS A 150 0.97 20.43 6.55
N ILE A 151 0.70 21.70 6.29
CA ILE A 151 1.03 22.38 5.05
C ILE A 151 2.55 22.60 4.98
N SER A 152 3.15 23.11 6.05
CA SER A 152 4.60 23.31 6.17
C SER A 152 5.35 21.99 5.99
N LEU A 153 4.90 20.90 6.62
CA LEU A 153 5.45 19.56 6.43
C LEU A 153 5.36 19.10 4.96
N ALA A 154 4.25 19.39 4.28
CA ALA A 154 4.10 19.04 2.87
C ALA A 154 5.04 19.86 1.97
N SER A 155 5.22 21.15 2.25
CA SER A 155 6.17 22.01 1.55
C SER A 155 7.62 21.56 1.74
N ILE A 156 8.00 21.20 2.97
CA ILE A 156 9.34 20.66 3.27
C ILE A 156 9.57 19.35 2.50
N ARG A 157 8.58 18.45 2.46
CA ARG A 157 8.69 17.22 1.66
C ARG A 157 8.85 17.50 0.17
N ALA A 158 8.10 18.46 -0.38
CA ALA A 158 8.25 18.86 -1.77
C ALA A 158 9.66 19.40 -2.06
N ALA A 159 10.22 20.20 -1.14
CA ALA A 159 11.58 20.70 -1.25
C ALA A 159 12.65 19.60 -1.16
N LEU A 160 12.39 18.50 -0.42
CA LEU A 160 13.29 17.34 -0.32
C LEU A 160 13.21 16.38 -1.52
N GLN A 161 12.16 16.45 -2.32
CA GLN A 161 11.94 15.57 -3.48
C GLN A 161 12.52 16.14 -4.79
N ILE A 162 13.35 17.17 -4.72
CA ILE A 162 13.96 17.77 -5.90
C ILE A 162 15.19 16.95 -6.28
N ASP A 163 15.21 16.46 -7.51
CA ASP A 163 16.24 15.54 -8.03
C ASP A 163 17.62 16.20 -8.26
N LYS A 164 17.76 17.52 -8.02
CA LYS A 164 19.02 18.24 -8.26
C LYS A 164 19.92 18.19 -7.04
N GLU A 165 21.04 17.48 -7.16
CA GLU A 165 22.02 17.27 -6.08
C GLU A 165 22.49 18.56 -5.39
N ASN A 166 22.78 19.60 -6.17
CA ASN A 166 23.23 20.88 -5.62
C ASN A 166 22.14 21.62 -4.83
N ASP A 167 20.86 21.37 -5.14
CA ASP A 167 19.73 21.96 -4.41
C ASP A 167 19.48 21.15 -3.12
N LEU A 168 19.69 19.82 -3.14
CA LEU A 168 19.66 18.96 -1.96
C LEU A 168 20.75 19.33 -0.93
N LYS A 169 21.93 19.81 -1.37
CA LYS A 169 22.97 20.33 -0.47
C LYS A 169 22.47 21.51 0.39
N ILE A 170 21.55 22.32 -0.13
CA ILE A 170 20.95 23.44 0.63
C ILE A 170 20.04 22.89 1.73
N MET A 171 19.17 21.94 1.41
CA MET A 171 18.31 21.28 2.41
C MET A 171 19.11 20.54 3.47
N LYS A 172 20.24 19.93 3.10
CA LYS A 172 21.17 19.30 4.05
C LYS A 172 21.69 20.29 5.10
N ARG A 173 21.97 21.55 4.73
CA ARG A 173 22.40 22.60 5.68
C ARG A 173 21.30 22.92 6.69
N TYR A 174 20.05 22.96 6.24
CA TYR A 174 18.91 23.28 7.09
C TYR A 174 18.37 22.10 7.91
N ALA A 175 18.91 20.89 7.73
CA ALA A 175 18.56 19.73 8.55
C ALA A 175 18.78 20.01 10.05
N LYS A 176 19.84 20.75 10.43
CA LYS A 176 20.11 21.14 11.82
C LYS A 176 19.00 21.99 12.44
N ASN A 177 18.23 22.71 11.62
CA ASN A 177 17.15 23.59 12.09
C ASN A 177 15.82 22.85 12.16
N PHE A 178 15.49 22.07 11.12
CA PHE A 178 14.20 21.37 11.04
C PHE A 178 14.17 20.10 11.88
N PHE A 179 15.26 19.34 11.95
CA PHE A 179 15.26 18.04 12.59
C PHE A 179 14.93 18.09 14.10
N PRO A 180 15.46 19.04 14.90
CA PRO A 180 15.04 19.21 16.30
C PRO A 180 13.52 19.44 16.44
N ILE A 181 12.95 20.28 15.57
CA ILE A 181 11.51 20.61 15.57
C ILE A 181 10.71 19.36 15.21
N LEU A 182 11.08 18.65 14.14
CA LEU A 182 10.41 17.42 13.72
C LEU A 182 10.49 16.33 14.79
N PHE A 183 11.64 16.18 15.44
CA PHE A 183 11.84 15.24 16.52
C PHE A 183 10.91 15.57 17.68
N SER A 184 10.86 16.83 18.12
CA SER A 184 9.99 17.30 19.19
C SER A 184 8.49 17.11 18.88
N ILE A 185 8.04 17.50 17.68
CA ILE A 185 6.65 17.34 17.24
C ILE A 185 6.24 15.87 17.25
N TYR A 186 7.17 14.97 16.92
CA TYR A 186 6.87 13.54 16.88
C TYR A 186 6.90 12.90 18.27
N THR A 187 7.84 13.25 19.14
CA THR A 187 8.06 12.57 20.44
C THR A 187 7.23 13.13 21.59
N ASN A 188 7.06 14.44 21.67
CA ASN A 188 6.36 15.09 22.79
C ASN A 188 4.84 15.08 22.58
N GLY A 189 4.39 14.51 21.46
CA GLY A 189 2.99 14.41 21.12
C GLY A 189 2.47 15.69 20.51
N VAL A 190 1.45 15.53 19.67
CA VAL A 190 0.68 16.65 19.12
C VAL A 190 -0.18 17.30 20.21
N GLU A 191 -0.25 16.70 21.41
CA GLU A 191 -1.01 17.23 22.54
C GLU A 191 -0.45 18.57 23.01
N ASP A 192 0.88 18.74 23.12
CA ASP A 192 1.49 20.03 23.50
C ASP A 192 1.20 21.14 22.48
N LEU A 193 1.11 20.81 21.18
CA LEU A 193 0.74 21.74 20.11
C LEU A 193 -0.74 22.16 20.16
N PHE A 194 -1.59 21.39 20.85
CA PHE A 194 -3.04 21.54 20.91
C PHE A 194 -3.55 21.74 22.36
N ALA A 195 -2.64 21.83 23.35
CA ALA A 195 -2.94 21.87 24.79
C ALA A 195 -3.47 23.22 25.28
N GLU A 196 -3.30 24.29 24.51
CA GLU A 196 -3.87 25.60 24.84
C GLU A 196 -5.24 25.73 24.19
N ASN A 197 -6.20 26.29 24.96
CA ASN A 197 -7.59 26.62 24.62
C ASN A 197 -7.78 27.38 23.29
N LYS A 198 -7.41 26.78 22.16
CA LYS A 198 -7.63 27.27 20.80
C LYS A 198 -8.76 26.45 20.19
N PRO A 199 -9.85 27.10 19.73
CA PRO A 199 -11.04 26.39 19.32
C PRO A 199 -10.75 25.59 18.05
N ILE A 200 -11.00 24.29 18.11
CA ILE A 200 -11.43 23.44 16.98
C ILE A 200 -10.65 23.72 15.67
N THR A 201 -9.34 23.50 15.69
CA THR A 201 -8.63 23.26 14.43
C THR A 201 -9.09 21.89 13.92
N LYS A 202 -9.62 21.83 12.69
CA LYS A 202 -10.08 20.59 12.02
C LYS A 202 -8.93 19.63 11.65
N VAL A 203 -7.76 19.78 12.27
CA VAL A 203 -6.54 19.08 11.93
C VAL A 203 -6.46 17.84 12.81
N ASP A 204 -6.47 16.66 12.19
CA ASP A 204 -6.35 15.39 12.89
C ASP A 204 -4.91 15.26 13.44
N PRO A 205 -4.71 15.11 14.76
CA PRO A 205 -3.38 14.96 15.34
C PRO A 205 -2.63 13.75 14.78
N ASN A 206 -3.34 12.68 14.43
CA ASN A 206 -2.74 11.52 13.76
C ASN A 206 -2.21 11.87 12.36
N ALA A 207 -2.87 12.80 11.66
CA ALA A 207 -2.41 13.25 10.35
C ALA A 207 -1.10 14.06 10.47
N VAL A 208 -0.99 14.92 11.50
CA VAL A 208 0.26 15.64 11.80
C VAL A 208 1.37 14.66 12.13
N HIS A 209 1.10 13.68 12.99
CA HIS A 209 2.08 12.67 13.40
C HIS A 209 2.57 11.82 12.21
N GLN A 210 1.65 11.32 11.36
CA GLN A 210 2.01 10.59 10.14
C GLN A 210 2.76 11.44 9.13
N SER A 211 2.36 12.71 8.99
CA SER A 211 3.02 13.68 8.11
C SER A 211 4.46 13.94 8.59
N THR A 212 4.65 14.12 9.90
CA THR A 212 5.96 14.35 10.50
C THR A 212 6.90 13.17 10.26
N LEU A 213 6.44 11.94 10.53
CA LEU A 213 7.24 10.73 10.27
C LEU A 213 7.60 10.57 8.78
N ALA A 214 6.68 10.89 7.87
CA ALA A 214 6.95 10.84 6.44
C ALA A 214 8.03 11.85 6.04
N THR A 215 8.02 13.04 6.64
CA THR A 215 9.05 14.06 6.43
C THR A 215 10.39 13.63 7.01
N ILE A 216 10.42 13.06 8.22
CA ILE A 216 11.64 12.50 8.85
C ILE A 216 12.25 11.44 7.93
N ARG A 217 11.45 10.51 7.39
CA ARG A 217 11.94 9.47 6.45
C ARG A 217 12.62 10.05 5.22
N LEU A 218 12.05 11.10 4.62
CA LEU A 218 12.65 11.74 3.45
C LEU A 218 13.98 12.44 3.80
N TYR A 219 14.08 13.04 5.00
CA TYR A 219 15.33 13.61 5.47
C TYR A 219 16.46 12.59 5.65
N MET A 220 16.16 11.30 5.87
CA MET A 220 17.20 10.30 6.04
C MET A 220 18.11 10.15 4.81
N HIS A 221 17.62 10.51 3.62
CA HIS A 221 18.42 10.51 2.40
C HIS A 221 19.34 11.74 2.27
N THR A 222 19.14 12.80 3.04
CA THR A 222 19.86 14.07 2.91
C THR A 222 20.58 14.52 4.18
N ILE A 223 20.29 13.90 5.33
CA ILE A 223 20.81 14.29 6.64
C ILE A 223 22.35 14.13 6.72
N PRO A 224 23.08 15.07 7.36
CA PRO A 224 24.49 14.88 7.66
C PRO A 224 24.71 13.69 8.61
N LYS A 225 25.70 12.82 8.33
CA LYS A 225 26.01 11.64 9.15
C LYS A 225 26.30 11.97 10.62
N SER A 226 27.02 13.07 10.88
CA SER A 226 27.31 13.53 12.24
C SER A 226 26.04 13.88 13.03
N LEU A 227 25.07 14.53 12.38
CA LEU A 227 23.77 14.86 12.97
C LEU A 227 22.96 13.57 13.21
N LEU A 228 22.95 12.66 12.25
CA LEU A 228 22.28 11.36 12.38
C LEU A 228 22.79 10.59 13.61
N LYS A 229 24.11 10.46 13.76
CA LYS A 229 24.75 9.78 14.90
C LYS A 229 24.36 10.40 16.24
N GLN A 230 24.35 11.74 16.35
CA GLN A 230 23.92 12.44 17.55
C GLN A 230 22.48 12.10 17.94
N TYR A 231 21.56 12.10 16.98
CA TYR A 231 20.15 11.80 17.24
C TYR A 231 19.87 10.32 17.48
N ILE A 232 20.65 9.41 16.88
CA ILE A 232 20.59 7.98 17.19
C ILE A 232 21.00 7.77 18.65
N ALA A 233 22.14 8.32 19.07
CA ALA A 233 22.59 8.24 20.46
C ALA A 233 21.54 8.80 21.43
N LEU A 234 21.00 9.99 21.15
CA LEU A 234 19.96 10.63 21.97
C LEU A 234 18.68 9.79 22.05
N ALA A 235 18.23 9.21 20.94
CA ALA A 235 17.01 8.39 20.94
C ALA A 235 17.23 7.04 21.64
N SER A 236 18.41 6.44 21.49
CA SER A 236 18.78 5.20 22.18
C SER A 236 18.93 5.37 23.69
N THR A 237 19.52 6.49 24.17
CA THR A 237 19.59 6.77 25.62
C THR A 237 18.19 6.93 26.19
N LYS A 238 17.35 7.76 25.56
CA LYS A 238 15.94 7.95 25.96
C LYS A 238 15.14 6.65 25.95
N LEU A 239 15.42 5.73 25.03
CA LEU A 239 14.72 4.45 24.99
C LEU A 239 14.99 3.59 26.24
N ASN A 240 16.21 3.66 26.76
CA ASN A 240 16.67 2.92 27.94
C ASN A 240 16.25 3.59 29.26
N ASP A 241 15.96 4.89 29.25
CA ASP A 241 15.51 5.63 30.44
C ASP A 241 14.19 5.07 30.99
N GLN A 242 14.16 4.69 32.27
CA GLN A 242 12.98 4.07 32.90
C GLN A 242 11.86 5.09 33.18
N GLU A 243 12.17 6.37 33.23
CA GLU A 243 11.23 7.45 33.51
C GLU A 243 10.29 7.77 32.32
N ILE A 244 10.65 7.34 31.10
CA ILE A 244 9.88 7.64 29.90
C ILE A 244 8.66 6.71 29.76
N ILE A 245 7.51 7.33 29.47
CA ILE A 245 6.24 6.63 29.27
C ILE A 245 6.36 5.63 28.10
N SER A 246 5.80 4.43 28.28
CA SER A 246 5.81 3.35 27.29
C SER A 246 5.35 3.80 25.88
N GLU A 247 4.37 4.69 25.79
CA GLU A 247 3.90 5.23 24.50
C GLU A 247 4.95 6.09 23.80
N GLN A 248 5.68 6.94 24.53
CA GLN A 248 6.77 7.75 23.97
C GLN A 248 7.92 6.87 23.48
N LYS A 249 8.23 5.78 24.20
CA LYS A 249 9.23 4.78 23.75
C LYS A 249 8.85 4.17 22.40
N ILE A 250 7.57 3.86 22.19
CA ILE A 250 7.06 3.32 20.92
C ILE A 250 7.25 4.34 19.77
N LEU A 251 7.10 5.63 20.05
CA LEU A 251 7.34 6.71 19.08
C LEU A 251 8.83 6.85 18.76
N LEU A 252 9.70 6.80 19.77
CA LEU A 252 11.16 6.82 19.55
C LEU A 252 11.60 5.68 18.62
N VAL A 253 11.03 4.48 18.76
CA VAL A 253 11.36 3.35 17.87
C VAL A 253 10.88 3.58 16.43
N ASP A 254 9.80 4.33 16.18
CA ASP A 254 9.43 4.70 14.81
C ASP A 254 10.46 5.66 14.16
N ILE A 255 11.03 6.58 14.94
CA ILE A 255 12.11 7.46 14.48
C ILE A 255 13.38 6.64 14.24
N LEU A 256 13.78 5.78 15.18
CA LEU A 256 14.94 4.89 15.03
C LEU A 256 14.79 3.97 13.80
N THR A 257 13.57 3.49 13.54
CA THR A 257 13.25 2.74 12.32
C THR A 257 13.50 3.57 11.07
N ALA A 258 13.16 4.87 11.06
CA ALA A 258 13.48 5.73 9.93
C ALA A 258 15.01 5.92 9.79
N MET A 259 15.71 6.12 10.90
CA MET A 259 17.18 6.29 10.93
C MET A 259 17.94 5.09 10.39
N CYS A 260 17.40 3.87 10.52
CA CYS A 260 17.98 2.65 9.94
C CYS A 260 18.18 2.73 8.41
N ILE A 261 17.50 3.64 7.70
CA ILE A 261 17.67 3.86 6.26
C ILE A 261 19.09 4.31 5.92
N ALA A 262 19.73 5.12 6.77
CA ALA A 262 21.02 5.76 6.49
C ALA A 262 22.08 5.54 7.59
N ALA A 263 21.77 4.76 8.63
CA ALA A 263 22.69 4.48 9.72
C ALA A 263 23.90 3.63 9.27
N ASP A 264 25.06 3.91 9.85
CA ASP A 264 26.29 3.11 9.69
C ASP A 264 26.24 1.85 10.59
N VAL A 265 27.23 0.96 10.48
CA VAL A 265 27.26 -0.35 11.18
C VAL A 265 27.18 -0.21 12.71
N ASP A 266 27.99 0.68 13.30
CA ASP A 266 28.04 0.88 14.76
C ASP A 266 26.73 1.44 15.31
N ASP A 267 26.14 2.37 14.55
CA ASP A 267 24.85 2.97 14.88
C ASP A 267 23.74 1.92 14.81
N LEU A 268 23.73 1.07 13.77
CA LEU A 268 22.79 -0.05 13.67
C LEU A 268 22.94 -1.05 14.80
N GLN A 269 24.17 -1.35 15.23
CA GLN A 269 24.40 -2.22 16.39
C GLN A 269 23.83 -1.61 17.66
N THR A 270 24.03 -0.31 17.87
CA THR A 270 23.49 0.42 19.02
C THR A 270 21.96 0.38 19.02
N ILE A 271 21.33 0.66 17.88
CA ILE A 271 19.87 0.60 17.71
C ILE A 271 19.35 -0.82 17.98
N PHE A 272 20.01 -1.83 17.41
CA PHE A 272 19.60 -3.22 17.50
C PHE A 272 19.67 -3.76 18.93
N ASN A 273 20.74 -3.45 19.66
CA ASN A 273 20.90 -3.82 21.05
C ASN A 273 19.77 -3.24 21.92
N SER A 274 19.39 -1.97 21.69
CA SER A 274 18.30 -1.32 22.45
C SER A 274 16.93 -1.95 22.25
N ILE A 275 16.65 -2.56 21.09
CA ILE A 275 15.35 -3.17 20.79
C ILE A 275 15.30 -4.69 21.00
N THR A 276 16.44 -5.33 21.25
CA THR A 276 16.53 -6.79 21.47
C THR A 276 15.50 -7.31 22.50
N PRO A 277 15.29 -6.68 23.69
CA PRO A 277 14.30 -7.17 24.64
C PRO A 277 12.84 -7.06 24.16
N TRP A 278 12.58 -6.30 23.09
CA TRP A 278 11.21 -6.06 22.61
C TRP A 278 10.67 -7.20 21.76
N PHE A 279 11.52 -8.12 21.29
CA PHE A 279 11.08 -9.29 20.52
C PHE A 279 10.21 -10.25 21.35
N ASP A 280 10.43 -10.31 22.66
CA ASP A 280 9.65 -11.13 23.61
C ASP A 280 8.57 -10.34 24.36
N SER A 281 8.39 -9.05 24.03
CA SER A 281 7.46 -8.14 24.69
C SER A 281 6.00 -8.25 24.17
N HIS A 282 5.11 -7.44 24.76
CA HIS A 282 3.71 -7.32 24.37
C HIS A 282 3.50 -6.81 22.92
N GLU A 283 2.25 -6.85 22.45
CA GLU A 283 1.86 -6.65 21.05
C GLU A 283 2.44 -5.40 20.36
N ARG A 284 2.35 -4.22 20.97
CA ARG A 284 2.82 -2.97 20.33
C ARG A 284 4.35 -2.89 20.26
N PRO A 285 5.12 -3.09 21.34
CA PRO A 285 6.58 -3.13 21.29
C PRO A 285 7.12 -4.17 20.30
N GLN A 286 6.59 -5.41 20.34
CA GLN A 286 7.05 -6.48 19.45
C GLN A 286 6.85 -6.11 17.97
N LYS A 287 5.69 -5.53 17.63
CA LYS A 287 5.42 -5.04 16.28
C LYS A 287 6.46 -4.02 15.81
N LYS A 288 6.90 -3.12 16.68
CA LYS A 288 7.90 -2.10 16.35
C LYS A 288 9.29 -2.72 16.16
N ALA A 289 9.68 -3.66 17.02
CA ALA A 289 10.94 -4.39 16.89
C ALA A 289 11.04 -5.12 15.54
N TYR A 290 10.00 -5.88 15.16
CA TYR A 290 9.98 -6.54 13.85
C TYR A 290 9.94 -5.57 12.68
N ARG A 291 9.26 -4.42 12.82
CA ARG A 291 9.26 -3.38 11.78
C ARG A 291 10.65 -2.79 11.57
N LEU A 292 11.36 -2.49 12.65
CA LEU A 292 12.73 -1.99 12.61
C LEU A 292 13.65 -3.03 11.98
N LEU A 293 13.55 -4.29 12.42
CA LEU A 293 14.32 -5.38 11.85
C LEU A 293 14.04 -5.56 10.35
N ALA A 294 12.78 -5.46 9.91
CA ALA A 294 12.43 -5.49 8.49
C ALA A 294 13.09 -4.36 7.70
N GLN A 295 13.28 -3.18 8.30
CA GLN A 295 13.99 -2.06 7.68
C GLN A 295 15.50 -2.32 7.59
N ILE A 296 16.12 -2.93 8.60
CA ILE A 296 17.53 -3.35 8.55
C ILE A 296 17.73 -4.38 7.43
N TYR A 297 16.88 -5.41 7.39
CA TYR A 297 16.93 -6.43 6.34
C TYR A 297 16.71 -5.86 4.93
N HIS A 298 16.05 -4.72 4.79
CA HIS A 298 15.91 -4.08 3.47
C HIS A 298 17.27 -3.71 2.85
N ARG A 299 18.28 -3.48 3.70
CA ARG A 299 19.66 -3.14 3.32
C ARG A 299 20.61 -4.34 3.32
N ILE A 300 20.09 -5.57 3.35
CA ILE A 300 20.90 -6.80 3.44
C ILE A 300 21.93 -6.97 2.31
N ASN A 301 21.68 -6.36 1.14
CA ASN A 301 22.56 -6.46 -0.02
C ASN A 301 23.68 -5.41 -0.03
N GLU A 302 23.72 -4.50 0.95
CA GLU A 302 24.79 -3.50 1.07
C GLU A 302 26.05 -4.13 1.67
N ASP A 303 27.19 -3.93 1.00
CA ASP A 303 28.48 -4.53 1.42
C ASP A 303 28.93 -4.05 2.80
N ASP A 304 28.68 -2.79 3.11
CA ASP A 304 29.03 -2.15 4.38
C ASP A 304 28.40 -2.86 5.59
N LEU A 305 27.22 -3.47 5.40
CA LEU A 305 26.46 -4.10 6.49
C LEU A 305 26.79 -5.58 6.71
N LYS A 306 27.66 -6.18 5.89
CA LYS A 306 28.03 -7.61 6.03
C LYS A 306 28.58 -7.95 7.42
N SER A 307 29.36 -7.05 8.01
CA SER A 307 29.91 -7.19 9.36
C SER A 307 28.82 -7.23 10.44
N PHE A 308 27.81 -6.35 10.34
CA PHE A 308 26.65 -6.34 11.23
C PHE A 308 25.89 -7.66 11.19
N PHE A 309 25.60 -8.18 9.99
CA PHE A 309 24.87 -9.44 9.85
C PHE A 309 25.69 -10.66 10.28
N ALA A 310 27.02 -10.61 10.13
CA ALA A 310 27.91 -11.66 10.64
C ALA A 310 27.91 -11.71 12.17
N ASN A 311 28.00 -10.56 12.83
CA ASN A 311 28.03 -10.46 14.29
C ASN A 311 26.71 -10.91 14.93
N ASN A 312 25.57 -10.53 14.35
CA ASN A 312 24.24 -10.85 14.89
C ASN A 312 23.63 -12.14 14.31
N LYS A 313 24.38 -12.88 13.47
CA LYS A 313 23.92 -14.10 12.81
C LYS A 313 23.21 -15.12 13.71
N PRO A 314 23.70 -15.47 14.92
CA PRO A 314 23.06 -16.50 15.73
C PRO A 314 21.64 -16.09 16.14
N PHE A 315 21.50 -14.87 16.66
CA PHE A 315 20.22 -14.32 17.08
C PHE A 315 19.26 -14.11 15.91
N LEU A 316 19.76 -13.60 14.78
CA LEU A 316 18.95 -13.41 13.57
C LEU A 316 18.44 -14.74 13.00
N LYS A 317 19.28 -15.79 13.02
CA LYS A 317 18.87 -17.13 12.60
C LYS A 317 17.82 -17.70 13.53
N GLU A 318 17.96 -17.50 14.84
CA GLU A 318 16.94 -17.91 15.81
C GLU A 318 15.60 -17.21 15.56
N ILE A 319 15.60 -15.89 15.31
CA ILE A 319 14.37 -15.17 14.95
C ILE A 319 13.73 -15.79 13.71
N ILE A 320 14.49 -16.06 12.65
CA ILE A 320 13.95 -16.61 11.40
C ILE A 320 13.47 -18.06 11.56
N SER A 321 14.21 -18.88 12.30
CA SER A 321 13.92 -20.31 12.48
C SER A 321 12.91 -20.60 13.60
N SER A 322 12.71 -19.67 14.53
CA SER A 322 11.71 -19.80 15.59
C SER A 322 10.30 -19.89 14.97
N GLY A 323 9.46 -20.75 15.53
CA GLY A 323 8.06 -20.85 15.11
C GLY A 323 7.29 -19.55 15.37
N TYR A 324 6.20 -19.34 14.63
CA TYR A 324 5.39 -18.12 14.73
C TYR A 324 4.42 -18.09 15.93
N GLU A 325 4.42 -19.11 16.79
CA GLU A 325 3.52 -19.23 17.94
C GLU A 325 3.71 -18.13 18.99
N LYS A 326 4.97 -17.71 19.21
CA LYS A 326 5.31 -16.63 20.15
C LYS A 326 5.08 -15.23 19.57
N ILE A 327 4.67 -15.14 18.31
CA ILE A 327 4.63 -13.89 17.56
C ILE A 327 3.21 -13.36 17.50
N GLN A 328 3.06 -12.12 17.95
CA GLN A 328 1.78 -11.45 17.96
C GLN A 328 1.30 -11.18 16.53
N CYS A 329 -0.01 -11.31 16.30
CA CYS A 329 -0.63 -11.18 14.98
C CYS A 329 -0.28 -9.85 14.26
N CYS A 330 -0.08 -8.78 15.03
CA CYS A 330 0.30 -7.46 14.54
C CYS A 330 1.75 -7.36 14.05
N SER A 331 2.63 -8.26 14.48
CA SER A 331 4.06 -8.33 14.13
C SER A 331 4.30 -9.15 12.86
N LEU A 332 3.42 -10.14 12.58
CA LEU A 332 3.54 -11.06 11.44
C LEU A 332 3.77 -10.39 10.06
N PRO A 333 3.11 -9.27 9.69
CA PRO A 333 3.37 -8.62 8.40
C PRO A 333 4.83 -8.22 8.21
N TRP A 334 5.51 -7.83 9.29
CA TRP A 334 6.90 -7.37 9.26
C TRP A 334 7.87 -8.54 9.22
N ARG A 335 7.57 -9.64 9.93
CA ARG A 335 8.28 -10.91 9.77
C ARG A 335 8.25 -11.42 8.33
N LEU A 336 7.07 -11.41 7.71
CA LEU A 336 6.93 -11.76 6.29
C LEU A 336 7.70 -10.80 5.37
N ALA A 337 7.85 -9.53 5.75
CA ALA A 337 8.71 -8.60 5.02
C ALA A 337 10.20 -8.92 5.17
N ILE A 338 10.64 -9.38 6.36
CA ILE A 338 12.01 -9.90 6.56
C ILE A 338 12.27 -11.08 5.62
N TYR A 339 11.36 -12.06 5.55
CA TYR A 339 11.51 -13.20 4.64
C TYR A 339 11.68 -12.77 3.19
N ARG A 340 10.89 -11.79 2.73
CA ARG A 340 11.02 -11.24 1.37
C ARG A 340 12.40 -10.63 1.12
N ASN A 341 12.91 -9.83 2.05
CA ASN A 341 14.24 -9.26 1.92
C ASN A 341 15.33 -10.35 1.91
N VAL A 342 15.20 -11.38 2.76
CA VAL A 342 16.13 -12.53 2.75
C VAL A 342 16.06 -13.29 1.42
N LEU A 343 14.86 -13.58 0.89
CA LEU A 343 14.68 -14.20 -0.42
C LEU A 343 15.38 -13.40 -1.53
N SER A 344 15.33 -12.06 -1.46
CA SER A 344 15.99 -11.21 -2.45
C SER A 344 17.52 -11.37 -2.45
N SER A 345 18.12 -11.59 -1.27
CA SER A 345 19.56 -11.69 -1.04
C SER A 345 20.19 -13.03 -1.42
N ILE A 346 19.43 -14.13 -1.38
CA ILE A 346 19.95 -15.46 -1.68
C ILE A 346 20.07 -15.63 -3.20
N ASN A 347 21.29 -15.87 -3.68
CA ASN A 347 21.58 -16.09 -5.10
C ASN A 347 21.96 -17.54 -5.44
N LEU A 348 22.18 -18.39 -4.43
CA LEU A 348 22.48 -19.81 -4.60
C LEU A 348 21.19 -20.63 -4.56
N PHE A 349 20.96 -21.46 -5.58
CA PHE A 349 19.72 -22.21 -5.72
C PHE A 349 19.44 -23.15 -4.54
N ASP A 350 20.42 -23.95 -4.11
CA ASP A 350 20.21 -24.94 -3.05
C ASP A 350 19.87 -24.29 -1.70
N LYS A 351 20.59 -23.23 -1.33
CA LYS A 351 20.28 -22.44 -0.13
C LYS A 351 18.91 -21.76 -0.21
N LEU A 352 18.49 -21.36 -1.41
CA LEU A 352 17.17 -20.79 -1.62
C LEU A 352 16.10 -21.85 -1.38
N VAL A 353 16.26 -23.06 -1.92
CA VAL A 353 15.31 -24.17 -1.72
C VAL A 353 15.18 -24.51 -0.23
N GLU A 354 16.30 -24.67 0.49
CA GLU A 354 16.29 -24.93 1.94
C GLU A 354 15.52 -23.84 2.71
N PHE A 355 15.77 -22.57 2.39
CA PHE A 355 15.09 -21.46 3.04
C PHE A 355 13.60 -21.42 2.69
N CYS A 356 13.24 -21.66 1.43
CA CYS A 356 11.84 -21.71 1.00
C CYS A 356 11.07 -22.82 1.71
N ASP A 357 11.68 -24.00 1.88
CA ASP A 357 11.09 -25.13 2.59
C ASP A 357 10.84 -24.82 4.07
N LEU A 358 11.75 -24.07 4.71
CA LEU A 358 11.60 -23.62 6.09
C LEU A 358 10.40 -22.67 6.26
N ILE A 359 10.23 -21.69 5.38
CA ILE A 359 9.20 -20.65 5.52
C ILE A 359 7.84 -21.03 4.90
N TYR A 360 7.79 -22.07 4.07
CA TYR A 360 6.63 -22.40 3.24
C TYR A 360 5.33 -22.57 4.04
N ASN A 361 5.37 -23.37 5.11
CA ASN A 361 4.17 -23.66 5.91
C ASN A 361 3.65 -22.40 6.62
N GLU A 362 4.55 -21.58 7.18
CA GLU A 362 4.19 -20.32 7.83
C GLU A 362 3.54 -19.34 6.83
N ILE A 363 4.10 -19.20 5.62
CA ILE A 363 3.50 -18.36 4.58
C ILE A 363 2.07 -18.83 4.28
N LEU A 364 1.86 -20.14 4.13
CA LEU A 364 0.54 -20.69 3.82
C LEU A 364 -0.48 -20.43 4.91
N ASP A 365 -0.15 -20.69 6.17
CA ASP A 365 -1.07 -20.51 7.30
C ASP A 365 -1.55 -19.05 7.44
N HIS A 366 -0.74 -18.10 6.97
CA HIS A 366 -1.06 -16.67 7.01
C HIS A 366 -1.93 -16.14 5.85
N LEU A 367 -2.31 -16.98 4.87
CA LEU A 367 -3.17 -16.57 3.75
C LEU A 367 -4.67 -16.45 4.10
N ASN A 368 -5.13 -17.07 5.19
CA ASN A 368 -6.55 -17.09 5.53
C ASN A 368 -7.09 -15.74 6.00
N ASN A 369 -8.40 -15.55 5.83
CA ASN A 369 -9.15 -14.37 6.26
C ASN A 369 -9.17 -14.14 7.78
N VAL A 370 -8.75 -15.13 8.58
CA VAL A 370 -8.53 -14.98 10.03
C VAL A 370 -7.47 -13.91 10.30
N ASN A 371 -6.49 -13.79 9.41
CA ASN A 371 -5.38 -12.86 9.57
C ASN A 371 -5.71 -11.46 9.04
N SER A 372 -4.95 -10.48 9.57
CA SER A 372 -5.05 -9.09 9.14
C SER A 372 -4.89 -8.95 7.62
N LYS A 373 -5.49 -7.90 7.04
CA LYS A 373 -5.33 -7.61 5.61
C LYS A 373 -3.86 -7.44 5.21
N SER A 374 -3.07 -6.83 6.10
CA SER A 374 -1.64 -6.61 5.87
C SER A 374 -0.86 -7.92 5.86
N THR A 375 -1.14 -8.82 6.81
CA THR A 375 -0.48 -10.13 6.90
C THR A 375 -0.76 -10.95 5.65
N ARG A 376 -2.03 -11.04 5.23
CA ARG A 376 -2.42 -11.75 4.01
C ARG A 376 -1.75 -11.20 2.75
N GLN A 377 -1.67 -9.88 2.63
CA GLN A 377 -1.03 -9.24 1.50
C GLN A 377 0.48 -9.56 1.46
N GLN A 378 1.17 -9.46 2.60
CA GLN A 378 2.60 -9.77 2.67
C GLN A 378 2.89 -11.25 2.46
N SER A 379 2.05 -12.15 2.98
CA SER A 379 2.16 -13.59 2.73
C SER A 379 1.96 -13.92 1.25
N ALA A 380 0.95 -13.34 0.59
CA ALA A 380 0.74 -13.51 -0.84
C ALA A 380 1.91 -12.97 -1.69
N ASN A 381 2.46 -11.82 -1.29
CA ASN A 381 3.64 -11.25 -1.94
C ASN A 381 4.87 -12.14 -1.73
N CYS A 382 5.08 -12.66 -0.52
CA CYS A 382 6.19 -13.56 -0.18
C CYS A 382 6.12 -14.86 -0.97
N LEU A 383 4.95 -15.52 -1.02
CA LEU A 383 4.73 -16.73 -1.84
C LEU A 383 5.07 -16.48 -3.31
N THR A 384 4.66 -15.32 -3.81
CA THR A 384 4.87 -14.95 -5.20
C THR A 384 6.35 -14.72 -5.52
N GLU A 385 7.03 -13.94 -4.67
CA GLU A 385 8.45 -13.62 -4.81
C GLU A 385 9.34 -14.84 -4.63
N MET A 386 8.99 -15.73 -3.69
CA MET A 386 9.63 -17.04 -3.48
C MET A 386 9.66 -17.85 -4.78
N ILE A 387 8.50 -18.03 -5.42
CA ILE A 387 8.38 -18.81 -6.66
C ILE A 387 9.08 -18.12 -7.82
N GLU A 388 8.98 -16.79 -7.93
CA GLU A 388 9.67 -16.04 -9.00
C GLU A 388 11.19 -16.13 -8.89
N LYS A 389 11.74 -16.00 -7.68
CA LYS A 389 13.19 -16.10 -7.45
C LYS A 389 13.67 -17.53 -7.72
N LEU A 390 12.92 -18.53 -7.26
CA LEU A 390 13.22 -19.94 -7.56
C LEU A 390 13.21 -20.21 -9.06
N LEU A 391 12.21 -19.73 -9.78
CA LEU A 391 12.15 -19.86 -11.24
C LEU A 391 13.30 -19.14 -11.94
N ARG A 392 13.67 -17.94 -11.49
CA ARG A 392 14.77 -17.18 -12.06
C ARG A 392 16.10 -17.92 -11.92
N LEU A 393 16.37 -18.50 -10.75
CA LEU A 393 17.59 -19.28 -10.53
C LEU A 393 17.51 -20.67 -11.17
N TRP A 394 16.34 -21.29 -11.22
CA TRP A 394 16.16 -22.60 -11.87
C TRP A 394 16.35 -22.55 -13.39
N SER A 395 15.96 -21.44 -14.05
CA SER A 395 16.15 -21.25 -15.49
C SER A 395 17.61 -21.15 -15.94
N THR A 396 18.58 -21.24 -15.02
CA THR A 396 20.00 -21.38 -15.39
C THR A 396 20.30 -22.81 -15.83
N GLU A 397 21.15 -22.97 -16.84
CA GLU A 397 21.45 -24.27 -17.47
C GLU A 397 21.92 -25.32 -16.44
N GLU A 398 22.62 -24.88 -15.39
CA GLU A 398 23.12 -25.72 -14.30
C GLU A 398 22.01 -26.38 -13.46
N ASN A 399 20.79 -25.86 -13.44
CA ASN A 399 19.71 -26.38 -12.58
C ASN A 399 18.61 -27.13 -13.35
N SER A 400 18.79 -27.33 -14.66
CA SER A 400 17.78 -27.95 -15.54
C SER A 400 17.47 -29.41 -15.19
N TYR A 401 18.40 -30.14 -14.56
CA TYR A 401 18.17 -31.51 -14.09
C TYR A 401 17.29 -31.60 -12.83
N LYS A 402 17.11 -30.49 -12.11
CA LYS A 402 16.30 -30.45 -10.88
C LYS A 402 14.81 -30.28 -11.24
N PRO A 403 13.89 -30.86 -10.45
CA PRO A 403 12.46 -30.73 -10.72
C PRO A 403 12.05 -29.26 -10.72
N SER A 404 11.14 -28.92 -11.63
CA SER A 404 10.56 -27.58 -11.73
C SER A 404 10.04 -27.14 -10.34
N PRO A 405 10.47 -25.96 -9.84
CA PRO A 405 9.97 -25.44 -8.57
C PRO A 405 8.44 -25.32 -8.59
N LEU A 406 7.86 -24.88 -9.71
CA LEU A 406 6.40 -24.81 -9.86
C LEU A 406 5.77 -26.17 -9.60
N ASP A 407 6.27 -27.22 -10.24
CA ASP A 407 5.71 -28.57 -10.14
C ASP A 407 5.78 -29.06 -8.69
N THR A 408 6.91 -28.83 -8.03
CA THR A 408 7.13 -29.20 -6.62
C THR A 408 6.10 -28.54 -5.70
N TYR A 409 5.92 -27.22 -5.80
CA TYR A 409 5.01 -26.48 -4.92
C TYR A 409 3.54 -26.68 -5.27
N PHE A 410 3.18 -26.88 -6.55
CA PHE A 410 1.83 -27.29 -6.94
C PHE A 410 1.49 -28.68 -6.39
N CYS A 411 2.40 -29.66 -6.53
CA CYS A 411 2.22 -30.99 -5.97
C CYS A 411 2.04 -30.97 -4.46
N ARG A 412 2.86 -30.19 -3.72
CA ARG A 412 2.69 -29.99 -2.27
C ARG A 412 1.30 -29.43 -1.93
N LEU A 413 0.82 -28.43 -2.66
CA LEU A 413 -0.52 -27.88 -2.47
C LEU A 413 -1.62 -28.90 -2.78
N PHE A 414 -1.48 -29.70 -3.84
CA PHE A 414 -2.45 -30.75 -4.17
C PHE A 414 -2.52 -31.82 -3.08
N VAL A 415 -1.38 -32.21 -2.50
CA VAL A 415 -1.35 -33.13 -1.36
C VAL A 415 -2.10 -32.54 -0.17
N THR A 416 -1.88 -31.26 0.16
CA THR A 416 -2.60 -30.56 1.23
C THR A 416 -4.11 -30.50 0.98
N VAL A 417 -4.51 -30.28 -0.27
CA VAL A 417 -5.93 -30.26 -0.68
C VAL A 417 -6.57 -31.65 -0.61
N LYS A 418 -5.83 -32.70 -0.95
CA LYS A 418 -6.30 -34.11 -0.93
C LYS A 418 -6.40 -34.69 0.47
N LYS A 419 -5.54 -34.27 1.42
CA LYS A 419 -5.56 -34.67 2.84
C LYS A 419 -6.74 -34.07 3.62
N ARG A 420 -7.95 -34.10 3.03
CA ARG A 420 -9.18 -33.52 3.58
C ARG A 420 -9.47 -34.09 4.96
N SER A 421 -9.21 -33.30 6.01
CA SER A 421 -9.70 -33.57 7.35
C SER A 421 -10.74 -32.53 7.72
N LYS A 422 -11.85 -32.98 8.35
CA LYS A 422 -12.94 -32.12 8.82
C LYS A 422 -12.45 -31.05 9.80
N ASP A 423 -11.34 -31.29 10.49
CA ASP A 423 -10.77 -30.38 11.48
C ASP A 423 -9.83 -29.31 10.89
N ASN A 424 -9.51 -29.39 9.59
CA ASN A 424 -8.50 -28.54 8.93
C ASN A 424 -9.05 -27.69 7.77
N VAL A 425 -10.30 -27.22 7.87
CA VAL A 425 -10.92 -26.32 6.88
C VAL A 425 -10.07 -25.08 6.58
N ASN A 426 -9.43 -24.51 7.60
CA ASN A 426 -8.57 -23.34 7.45
C ASN A 426 -7.35 -23.63 6.57
N LYS A 427 -6.69 -24.77 6.75
CA LYS A 427 -5.54 -25.19 5.93
C LYS A 427 -5.97 -25.45 4.48
N LEU A 428 -7.15 -26.05 4.28
CA LEU A 428 -7.74 -26.21 2.95
C LEU A 428 -8.00 -24.85 2.28
N CYS A 429 -8.54 -23.88 3.02
CA CYS A 429 -8.75 -22.52 2.52
C CYS A 429 -7.43 -21.84 2.13
N CYS A 430 -6.39 -21.94 2.97
CA CYS A 430 -5.06 -21.42 2.69
C CYS A 430 -4.48 -22.03 1.40
N ALA A 431 -4.54 -23.36 1.26
CA ALA A 431 -4.05 -24.05 0.09
C ALA A 431 -4.80 -23.63 -1.19
N LEU A 432 -6.12 -23.45 -1.12
CA LEU A 432 -6.91 -22.95 -2.25
C LEU A 432 -6.60 -21.48 -2.60
N ILE A 433 -6.33 -20.64 -1.61
CA ILE A 433 -5.89 -19.25 -1.85
C ILE A 433 -4.51 -19.24 -2.52
N ALA A 434 -3.57 -20.05 -2.02
CA ALA A 434 -2.24 -20.20 -2.61
C ALA A 434 -2.32 -20.69 -4.06
N LEU A 435 -3.09 -21.75 -4.32
CA LEU A 435 -3.36 -22.25 -5.67
C LEU A 435 -3.91 -21.14 -6.57
N ASN A 436 -4.86 -20.32 -6.08
CA ASN A 436 -5.41 -19.23 -6.89
C ASN A 436 -4.38 -18.15 -7.22
N ILE A 437 -3.50 -17.81 -6.29
CA ILE A 437 -2.40 -16.87 -6.52
C ILE A 437 -1.45 -17.43 -7.59
N LEU A 438 -1.00 -18.68 -7.43
CA LEU A 438 -0.06 -19.31 -8.35
C LEU A 438 -0.68 -19.54 -9.73
N THR A 439 -1.90 -20.04 -9.83
CA THR A 439 -2.64 -20.19 -11.09
C THR A 439 -2.82 -18.82 -11.76
N ARG A 440 -3.14 -17.76 -11.02
CA ARG A 440 -3.30 -16.43 -11.63
C ARG A 440 -2.03 -15.95 -12.33
N LYS A 441 -0.87 -16.26 -11.76
CA LYS A 441 0.43 -15.75 -12.19
C LYS A 441 1.15 -16.67 -13.17
N HIS A 442 1.14 -17.98 -12.94
CA HIS A 442 1.97 -18.96 -13.64
C HIS A 442 1.19 -19.97 -14.49
N MET A 443 -0.14 -19.88 -14.62
CA MET A 443 -0.91 -20.85 -15.43
C MET A 443 -0.44 -20.99 -16.88
N ARG A 444 0.07 -19.91 -17.48
CA ARG A 444 0.62 -19.94 -18.85
C ARG A 444 1.98 -20.63 -18.95
N ASN A 445 2.70 -20.70 -17.84
CA ASN A 445 4.04 -21.29 -17.74
C ASN A 445 3.97 -22.74 -17.26
N LEU A 446 2.77 -23.27 -16.96
CA LEU A 446 2.58 -24.68 -16.66
C LEU A 446 2.68 -25.48 -17.96
N SER A 447 3.90 -25.90 -18.30
CA SER A 447 4.19 -26.72 -19.47
C SER A 447 3.62 -28.15 -19.35
N SER A 448 3.36 -28.62 -18.13
CA SER A 448 2.87 -29.98 -17.87
C SER A 448 1.34 -30.05 -17.91
N ALA A 449 0.81 -30.73 -18.93
CA ALA A 449 -0.62 -31.08 -19.02
C ALA A 449 -1.10 -31.90 -17.81
N ALA A 450 -0.20 -32.64 -17.14
CA ALA A 450 -0.51 -33.42 -15.94
C ALA A 450 -0.89 -32.51 -14.75
N LEU A 451 -0.17 -31.40 -14.54
CA LEU A 451 -0.49 -30.46 -13.45
C LEU A 451 -1.81 -29.74 -13.69
N VAL A 452 -2.10 -29.38 -14.94
CA VAL A 452 -3.39 -28.78 -15.31
C VAL A 452 -4.53 -29.77 -15.07
N THR A 453 -4.33 -31.05 -15.43
CA THR A 453 -5.28 -32.13 -15.17
C THR A 453 -5.52 -32.29 -13.66
N GLN A 454 -4.46 -32.33 -12.86
CA GLN A 454 -4.56 -32.43 -11.40
C GLN A 454 -5.24 -31.22 -10.78
N LEU A 455 -4.95 -30.00 -11.26
CA LEU A 455 -5.60 -28.77 -10.80
C LEU A 455 -7.11 -28.83 -11.06
N ILE A 456 -7.51 -29.14 -12.28
CA ILE A 456 -8.93 -29.21 -12.66
C ILE A 456 -9.61 -30.33 -11.88
N GLY A 457 -9.00 -31.52 -11.80
CA GLY A 457 -9.52 -32.64 -11.02
C GLY A 457 -9.74 -32.28 -9.55
N CYS A 458 -8.74 -31.68 -8.89
CA CYS A 458 -8.85 -31.27 -7.49
C CYS A 458 -9.97 -30.25 -7.27
N VAL A 459 -10.10 -29.27 -8.17
CA VAL A 459 -11.14 -28.23 -8.06
C VAL A 459 -12.52 -28.82 -8.31
N SER A 460 -12.68 -29.65 -9.33
CA SER A 460 -13.94 -30.34 -9.65
C SER A 460 -14.41 -31.19 -8.47
N GLU A 461 -13.51 -31.97 -7.89
CA GLU A 461 -13.84 -32.83 -6.74
C GLU A 461 -14.28 -32.01 -5.51
N ILE A 462 -13.67 -30.84 -5.26
CA ILE A 462 -14.10 -29.95 -4.17
C ILE A 462 -15.48 -29.35 -4.43
N LEU A 463 -15.77 -28.99 -5.69
CA LEU A 463 -17.04 -28.41 -6.08
C LEU A 463 -18.20 -29.39 -5.93
N ASP A 464 -17.94 -30.68 -6.17
CA ASP A 464 -18.91 -31.76 -5.99
C ASP A 464 -19.06 -32.19 -4.52
N SER A 465 -17.94 -32.34 -3.79
CA SER A 465 -17.95 -32.96 -2.45
C SER A 465 -18.14 -31.97 -1.28
N VAL A 466 -17.65 -30.72 -1.38
CA VAL A 466 -17.58 -29.82 -0.22
C VAL A 466 -18.79 -28.89 -0.12
N LYS A 467 -19.58 -29.10 0.93
CA LYS A 467 -20.77 -28.29 1.21
C LYS A 467 -20.47 -26.91 1.82
N GLU A 468 -19.30 -26.70 2.42
CA GLU A 468 -18.97 -25.43 3.07
C GLU A 468 -18.84 -24.26 2.08
N ALA A 469 -19.54 -23.15 2.37
CA ALA A 469 -19.64 -22.02 1.45
C ALA A 469 -18.32 -21.25 1.25
N SER A 470 -17.44 -21.23 2.25
CA SER A 470 -16.12 -20.57 2.25
C SER A 470 -15.16 -21.24 1.25
N VAL A 471 -15.01 -22.56 1.37
CA VAL A 471 -14.20 -23.42 0.51
C VAL A 471 -14.74 -23.41 -0.91
N ARG A 472 -16.07 -23.57 -1.07
CA ARG A 472 -16.72 -23.56 -2.39
C ARG A 472 -16.51 -22.24 -3.11
N LEU A 473 -16.61 -21.11 -2.41
CA LEU A 473 -16.31 -19.79 -2.97
C LEU A 473 -14.88 -19.69 -3.51
N LEU A 474 -13.90 -20.26 -2.81
CA LEU A 474 -12.51 -20.27 -3.25
C LEU A 474 -12.29 -21.20 -4.46
N ALA A 475 -12.92 -22.38 -4.46
CA ALA A 475 -12.89 -23.31 -5.59
C ALA A 475 -13.50 -22.69 -6.87
N ILE A 476 -14.68 -22.03 -6.76
CA ILE A 476 -15.30 -21.32 -7.90
C ILE A 476 -14.37 -20.21 -8.42
N ARG A 477 -13.72 -19.46 -7.52
CA ARG A 477 -12.76 -18.42 -7.91
C ARG A 477 -11.55 -19.02 -8.60
N LEU A 478 -11.04 -20.15 -8.12
CA LEU A 478 -9.89 -20.84 -8.70
C LEU A 478 -10.23 -21.38 -10.09
N MET A 479 -11.38 -22.04 -10.26
CA MET A 479 -11.88 -22.49 -11.55
C MET A 479 -11.98 -21.32 -12.54
N ARG A 480 -12.56 -20.19 -12.12
CA ARG A 480 -12.64 -18.99 -12.95
C ARG A 480 -11.25 -18.47 -13.36
N THR A 481 -10.32 -18.38 -12.41
CA THR A 481 -8.95 -17.93 -12.69
C THR A 481 -8.28 -18.86 -13.68
N ALA A 482 -8.39 -20.19 -13.49
CA ALA A 482 -7.85 -21.19 -14.40
C ALA A 482 -8.40 -21.00 -15.82
N CYS A 483 -9.72 -20.98 -16.00
CA CYS A 483 -10.34 -20.78 -17.32
C CYS A 483 -9.90 -19.46 -17.98
N SER A 484 -9.74 -18.38 -17.20
CA SER A 484 -9.35 -17.07 -17.75
C SER A 484 -7.88 -16.98 -18.20
N LYS A 485 -7.00 -17.83 -17.66
CA LYS A 485 -5.54 -17.76 -17.89
C LYS A 485 -5.00 -18.89 -18.76
N MET A 486 -5.74 -20.00 -18.85
CA MET A 486 -5.43 -21.15 -19.68
C MET A 486 -5.43 -20.77 -21.17
N GLN A 487 -4.57 -21.42 -21.94
CA GLN A 487 -4.54 -21.25 -23.40
C GLN A 487 -5.78 -21.92 -24.05
N PRO A 488 -6.27 -21.40 -25.20
CA PRO A 488 -7.52 -21.90 -25.80
C PRO A 488 -7.52 -23.41 -26.11
N PHE A 489 -6.40 -23.94 -26.61
CA PHE A 489 -6.30 -25.37 -26.93
C PHE A 489 -6.38 -26.26 -25.68
N MET A 490 -5.70 -25.86 -24.59
CA MET A 490 -5.79 -26.54 -23.29
C MET A 490 -7.21 -26.50 -22.74
N PHE A 491 -7.88 -25.34 -22.87
CA PHE A 491 -9.26 -25.22 -22.41
C PHE A 491 -10.20 -26.17 -23.15
N ASN A 492 -10.04 -26.30 -24.47
CA ASN A 492 -10.84 -27.23 -25.26
C ASN A 492 -10.63 -28.69 -24.84
N GLN A 493 -9.41 -29.09 -24.47
CA GLN A 493 -9.12 -30.44 -23.98
C GLN A 493 -9.87 -30.77 -22.68
N PHE A 494 -9.96 -29.81 -21.76
CA PHE A 494 -10.62 -30.02 -20.46
C PHE A 494 -12.06 -29.52 -20.39
N LYS A 495 -12.60 -29.01 -21.51
CA LYS A 495 -13.91 -28.35 -21.58
C LYS A 495 -15.02 -29.18 -20.94
N ASN A 496 -15.15 -30.45 -21.30
CA ASN A 496 -16.22 -31.31 -20.79
C ASN A 496 -16.11 -31.52 -19.28
N ILE A 497 -14.89 -31.74 -18.76
CA ILE A 497 -14.65 -31.92 -17.33
C ILE A 497 -15.00 -30.65 -16.55
N ILE A 498 -14.58 -29.48 -17.06
CA ILE A 498 -14.87 -28.17 -16.46
C ILE A 498 -16.37 -27.91 -16.45
N LEU A 499 -17.05 -28.07 -17.58
CA LEU A 499 -18.48 -27.77 -17.68
C LEU A 499 -19.31 -28.70 -16.81
N THR A 500 -18.99 -30.00 -16.80
CA THR A 500 -19.66 -30.98 -15.91
C THR A 500 -19.52 -30.56 -14.44
N ALA A 501 -18.30 -30.26 -13.98
CA ALA A 501 -18.03 -29.87 -12.59
C ALA A 501 -18.60 -28.50 -12.18
N VAL A 502 -18.85 -27.60 -13.15
CA VAL A 502 -19.50 -26.31 -12.88
C VAL A 502 -21.00 -26.48 -12.75
N PHE A 503 -21.61 -27.25 -13.65
CA PHE A 503 -23.06 -27.39 -13.71
C PHE A 503 -23.62 -28.47 -12.77
N SER A 504 -22.80 -29.42 -12.30
CA SER A 504 -23.14 -30.39 -11.25
C SER A 504 -23.35 -29.77 -9.87
N GLN A 505 -22.90 -28.52 -9.66
CA GLN A 505 -22.88 -27.90 -8.33
C GLN A 505 -24.29 -27.66 -7.76
N PRO A 506 -24.52 -27.98 -6.48
CA PRO A 506 -25.76 -27.62 -5.81
C PRO A 506 -25.81 -26.10 -5.57
N ILE A 507 -26.78 -25.42 -6.19
CA ILE A 507 -26.93 -23.95 -6.09
C ILE A 507 -27.75 -23.53 -4.86
N ASP A 508 -28.61 -24.43 -4.38
CA ASP A 508 -29.73 -24.13 -3.46
C ASP A 508 -29.31 -23.73 -2.03
N SER A 509 -28.06 -23.99 -1.63
CA SER A 509 -27.54 -23.72 -0.28
C SER A 509 -26.50 -22.60 -0.18
N SER A 510 -26.35 -21.79 -1.23
CA SER A 510 -25.15 -20.94 -1.37
C SER A 510 -25.39 -19.45 -1.02
N THR A 511 -24.49 -18.92 -0.18
CA THR A 511 -24.49 -17.51 0.26
C THR A 511 -24.52 -16.52 -0.92
N VAL A 512 -24.94 -15.27 -0.69
CA VAL A 512 -24.93 -14.19 -1.71
C VAL A 512 -23.56 -14.07 -2.41
N ARG A 513 -22.47 -14.32 -1.68
CA ARG A 513 -21.10 -14.28 -2.20
C ARG A 513 -20.82 -15.41 -3.21
N THR A 514 -21.31 -16.61 -2.94
CA THR A 514 -21.16 -17.77 -3.83
C THR A 514 -21.98 -17.59 -5.10
N ARG A 515 -23.22 -17.10 -5.00
CA ARG A 515 -24.05 -16.75 -6.17
C ARG A 515 -23.38 -15.71 -7.07
N LYS A 516 -22.79 -14.67 -6.48
CA LYS A 516 -22.03 -13.66 -7.23
C LYS A 516 -20.79 -14.27 -7.89
N ALA A 517 -20.09 -15.18 -7.23
CA ALA A 517 -18.92 -15.87 -7.81
C ALA A 517 -19.32 -16.76 -9.00
N ASN A 518 -20.42 -17.51 -8.89
CA ASN A 518 -20.98 -18.30 -9.99
C ASN A 518 -21.38 -17.41 -11.18
N SER A 519 -22.01 -16.26 -10.93
CA SER A 519 -22.31 -15.29 -12.00
C SER A 519 -21.05 -14.81 -12.72
N LEU A 520 -19.95 -14.55 -12.00
CA LEU A 520 -18.69 -14.11 -12.60
C LEU A 520 -17.97 -15.24 -13.35
N LEU A 521 -18.10 -16.49 -12.89
CA LEU A 521 -17.60 -17.66 -13.60
C LEU A 521 -18.37 -17.88 -14.90
N LEU A 522 -19.70 -17.79 -14.87
CA LEU A 522 -20.54 -17.86 -16.06
C LEU A 522 -20.19 -16.77 -17.07
N ASP A 523 -20.01 -15.53 -16.61
CA ASP A 523 -19.60 -14.44 -17.50
C ASP A 523 -18.26 -14.79 -18.20
N GLN A 524 -17.29 -15.35 -17.47
CA GLN A 524 -16.02 -15.77 -18.05
C GLN A 524 -16.18 -16.92 -19.06
N LEU A 525 -17.03 -17.91 -18.77
CA LEU A 525 -17.30 -19.02 -19.68
C LEU A 525 -18.01 -18.54 -20.96
N ILE A 526 -18.95 -17.60 -20.82
CA ILE A 526 -19.62 -16.98 -21.97
C ILE A 526 -18.61 -16.23 -22.85
N ASP A 527 -17.62 -15.56 -22.26
CA ASP A 527 -16.58 -14.86 -23.02
C ASP A 527 -15.67 -15.82 -23.81
N ILE A 528 -15.51 -17.08 -23.35
CA ILE A 528 -14.64 -18.08 -23.97
C ILE A 528 -15.39 -18.92 -25.01
N LEU A 529 -16.56 -19.45 -24.67
CA LEU A 529 -17.31 -20.43 -25.49
C LEU A 529 -18.50 -19.82 -26.25
N GLY A 530 -18.97 -18.64 -25.82
CA GLY A 530 -20.22 -18.08 -26.30
C GLY A 530 -21.46 -18.64 -25.59
N ILE A 531 -22.58 -17.94 -25.77
CA ILE A 531 -23.83 -18.20 -25.04
C ILE A 531 -24.54 -19.45 -25.56
N GLU A 532 -24.50 -19.69 -26.87
CA GLU A 532 -25.27 -20.76 -27.53
C GLU A 532 -24.72 -22.14 -27.20
N GLU A 533 -23.40 -22.27 -27.20
CA GLU A 533 -22.73 -23.52 -26.86
C GLU A 533 -22.96 -23.92 -25.41
N LEU A 534 -22.94 -22.95 -24.48
CA LEU A 534 -23.29 -23.18 -23.08
C LEU A 534 -24.76 -23.59 -22.89
N PHE A 535 -25.70 -23.00 -23.66
CA PHE A 535 -27.09 -23.42 -23.62
C PHE A 535 -27.28 -24.85 -24.14
N SER A 536 -26.57 -25.23 -25.20
CA SER A 536 -26.60 -26.59 -25.75
C SER A 536 -26.11 -27.60 -24.70
N PHE A 537 -24.98 -27.31 -24.04
CA PHE A 537 -24.42 -28.17 -23.00
C PHE A 537 -25.35 -28.30 -21.78
N VAL A 538 -25.90 -27.19 -21.27
CA VAL A 538 -26.78 -27.22 -20.10
C VAL A 538 -28.09 -27.96 -20.39
N ARG A 539 -28.59 -27.94 -21.64
CA ARG A 539 -29.80 -28.69 -22.02
C ARG A 539 -29.56 -30.18 -22.19
N SER A 540 -28.35 -30.57 -22.60
CA SER A 540 -27.96 -31.97 -22.80
C SER A 540 -27.44 -32.65 -21.52
N SER A 541 -27.03 -31.87 -20.52
CA SER A 541 -26.58 -32.39 -19.23
C SER A 541 -27.73 -32.99 -18.40
N ALA A 542 -27.57 -34.21 -17.92
CA ALA A 542 -28.53 -34.91 -17.05
C ALA A 542 -28.78 -34.20 -15.71
N ASN A 543 -27.84 -33.35 -15.27
CA ASN A 543 -27.93 -32.56 -14.02
C ASN A 543 -28.40 -31.12 -14.27
N SER A 544 -29.15 -30.87 -15.35
CA SER A 544 -29.65 -29.53 -15.72
C SER A 544 -30.58 -28.96 -14.65
N THR A 545 -30.04 -28.14 -13.75
CA THR A 545 -30.89 -27.38 -12.83
C THR A 545 -31.48 -26.18 -13.58
N ALA A 546 -32.81 -26.03 -13.56
CA ALA A 546 -33.53 -24.90 -14.16
C ALA A 546 -32.97 -23.52 -13.73
N ILE A 547 -32.29 -23.50 -12.59
CA ILE A 547 -31.59 -22.36 -12.02
C ILE A 547 -30.40 -21.90 -12.89
N TRP A 548 -29.56 -22.80 -13.39
CA TRP A 548 -28.45 -22.44 -14.28
C TRP A 548 -28.96 -21.82 -15.59
N ILE A 549 -30.04 -22.38 -16.16
CA ILE A 549 -30.70 -21.82 -17.34
C ILE A 549 -31.22 -20.40 -17.06
N LYS A 550 -31.82 -20.17 -15.90
CA LYS A 550 -32.29 -18.84 -15.47
C LYS A 550 -31.11 -17.86 -15.29
N MET A 551 -30.00 -18.30 -14.71
CA MET A 551 -28.79 -17.49 -14.55
C MET A 551 -28.15 -17.12 -15.90
N LEU A 552 -28.10 -18.05 -16.86
CA LEU A 552 -27.62 -17.79 -18.22
C LEU A 552 -28.51 -16.77 -18.93
N LYS A 553 -29.84 -16.94 -18.91
CA LYS A 553 -30.80 -15.98 -19.49
C LYS A 553 -30.66 -14.57 -18.87
N ASN A 554 -30.46 -14.50 -17.56
CA ASN A 554 -30.26 -13.23 -16.86
C ASN A 554 -28.93 -12.56 -17.25
N SER A 555 -27.86 -13.34 -17.38
CA SER A 555 -26.53 -12.85 -17.77
C SER A 555 -26.54 -12.32 -19.22
N ASP A 556 -27.18 -13.04 -20.13
CA ASP A 556 -27.42 -12.61 -21.52
C ASP A 556 -28.24 -11.30 -21.56
N LYS A 557 -29.37 -11.25 -20.86
CA LYS A 557 -30.20 -10.03 -20.76
C LYS A 557 -29.41 -8.82 -20.24
N MET A 558 -28.55 -9.02 -19.25
CA MET A 558 -27.69 -7.96 -18.71
C MET A 558 -26.60 -7.52 -19.68
N ARG A 559 -25.99 -8.44 -20.44
CA ARG A 559 -25.03 -8.12 -21.51
C ARG A 559 -25.68 -7.33 -22.63
N ARG A 560 -26.85 -7.75 -23.12
CA ARG A 560 -27.63 -7.01 -24.13
C ARG A 560 -27.97 -5.58 -23.66
N ARG A 561 -28.32 -5.40 -22.38
CA ARG A 561 -28.54 -4.07 -21.77
C ARG A 561 -27.27 -3.22 -21.73
N LYS A 562 -26.13 -3.81 -21.36
CA LYS A 562 -24.82 -3.11 -21.36
C LYS A 562 -24.42 -2.70 -22.78
N TYR A 563 -24.61 -3.56 -23.77
CA TYR A 563 -24.34 -3.27 -25.17
C TYR A 563 -25.20 -2.09 -25.67
N ARG A 564 -26.52 -2.14 -25.44
CA ARG A 564 -27.44 -1.03 -25.78
C ARG A 564 -27.05 0.29 -25.13
N ARG A 565 -26.58 0.29 -23.89
CA ARG A 565 -26.10 1.52 -23.22
C ARG A 565 -24.81 2.07 -23.83
N LYS A 566 -23.89 1.19 -24.27
CA LYS A 566 -22.65 1.61 -24.94
C LYS A 566 -22.90 2.16 -26.35
N THR A 567 -23.81 1.57 -27.12
CA THR A 567 -24.16 2.04 -28.46
C THR A 567 -24.95 3.36 -28.43
N VAL A 568 -25.90 3.49 -27.51
CA VAL A 568 -26.65 4.75 -27.31
C VAL A 568 -25.73 5.88 -26.75
N GLY A 569 -24.73 5.53 -25.95
CA GLY A 569 -23.72 6.48 -25.46
C GLY A 569 -22.79 7.01 -26.56
N LYS A 570 -22.36 6.15 -27.50
CA LYS A 570 -21.55 6.57 -28.67
C LYS A 570 -22.34 7.42 -29.68
N ASN A 571 -23.64 7.15 -29.87
CA ASN A 571 -24.47 7.93 -30.80
C ASN A 571 -24.76 9.35 -30.31
N ARG A 572 -24.68 9.62 -29.00
CA ARG A 572 -24.78 10.99 -28.45
C ARG A 572 -23.50 11.82 -28.62
N SER A 573 -22.34 11.18 -28.76
CA SER A 573 -21.06 11.86 -28.97
C SER A 573 -20.87 12.35 -30.41
N TYR A 574 -21.49 11.68 -31.39
CA TYR A 574 -21.43 12.05 -32.80
C TYR A 574 -22.58 12.97 -33.26
N SER A 575 -23.66 13.10 -32.49
CA SER A 575 -24.78 14.00 -32.82
C SER A 575 -24.61 15.42 -32.29
N GLY A 576 -23.46 15.76 -31.69
CA GLY A 576 -23.18 17.08 -31.09
C GLY A 576 -22.42 18.05 -32.00
N ILE A 577 -21.97 17.63 -33.19
CA ILE A 577 -21.22 18.46 -34.13
C ILE A 577 -21.89 18.35 -35.50
N LYS A 578 -22.96 19.10 -35.73
CA LYS A 578 -23.48 19.53 -37.05
C LYS A 578 -24.80 20.27 -36.87
N LYS A 579 -24.75 21.51 -36.37
CA LYS A 579 -25.70 22.58 -36.67
C LYS A 579 -25.03 23.93 -36.44
N PHE A 580 -24.15 24.30 -37.36
CA PHE A 580 -23.84 25.70 -37.63
C PHE A 580 -23.68 25.87 -39.13
N THR A 581 -24.10 27.05 -39.59
CA THR A 581 -23.95 27.67 -40.92
C THR A 581 -24.80 27.11 -42.08
N THR A 582 -25.93 27.79 -42.34
CA THR A 582 -26.22 28.37 -43.66
C THR A 582 -27.12 29.61 -43.47
N LYS A 583 -26.51 30.79 -43.41
CA LYS A 583 -27.15 32.05 -43.80
C LYS A 583 -26.39 32.59 -45.00
N SER A 584 -27.05 32.53 -46.15
CA SER A 584 -27.03 33.47 -47.28
C SER A 584 -25.84 34.42 -47.40
N PHE A 585 -25.14 34.40 -48.55
CA PHE A 585 -24.99 35.57 -49.44
C PHE A 585 -24.19 35.20 -50.71
N GLY A 586 -24.65 35.69 -51.86
CA GLY A 586 -24.00 35.65 -53.19
C GLY A 586 -25.03 35.44 -54.30
N LYS A 587 -25.75 36.50 -54.72
CA LYS A 587 -25.49 37.36 -55.91
C LYS A 587 -25.94 36.68 -57.22
N LEU A 588 -26.95 37.24 -57.90
CA LEU A 588 -26.80 38.25 -58.97
C LEU A 588 -25.96 37.70 -60.14
N GLU A 589 -26.67 37.52 -61.26
CA GLU A 589 -26.26 37.38 -62.67
C GLU A 589 -24.94 38.14 -62.95
N ILE A 590 -23.98 37.63 -63.72
CA ILE A 590 -23.99 36.96 -65.04
C ILE A 590 -22.87 35.91 -65.07
#